data_AF-A0A956AVW8-F1
#
_entry.id   AF-A0A956AVW8-F1
#
_cell.length_a   1.000
_cell.length_b   1.000
_cell.length_c   1.000
_cell.angle_alpha   90.00
_cell.angle_beta   90.00
_cell.angle_gamma   90.00
#
_symmetry.space_group_name_H-M   'P 1'
#
loop_
_entity.id
_entity.type
_entity.pdbx_description
1 polymer ?
#
loop_
_entity_poly.entity_id
_entity_poly.type
_entity_poly.pdbx_seq_one_letter_code
_entity_poly.pdbx_strand_id
1 'polypeptide(L)'
;EAANPRIQFGERFSVSTRSEPWTSAGPRRAGISSFGIGGTNAHLVLEEAPAVEGHAESPAARLLVLSAHSPAALNALAERFIAAVRDPAVPLRDLCYTAAAGRAHRPHRLAVIGADRGRLIEGLEAFIAGRSAPRVFTGVAEPDVGAMPLPGGPIGLAALCAVGGAYVAGATGPWAALFAGERPRKVTLPTYPLVRTHLELPARPPAAPTTPRPHPLIDRITRTARGETIAEGRFDVATAPFLADHTVRGVVVVPGTTWIVLARHVGAVTLCTDDLVLGGAEFERPLRVPEGGVAFQLLFGRPAPDGRIDVEAFAEADDGFMLHARLHIARAAPFAEARVDLDALRARCPTLRDVGEMYAWFARRKLDYGPRLRGITEVRRGEDNALLVTVQRPAALADDPGDAFAAPALLDAVLQGMGGAADWADDDGTHLPAALDGVRLARPLPERFFAAIDVRALDGTALVGATIRLIDPAGRVFGGIDTVKLRRADLSALHGLPIDRLLFAPRWRRADLRPGTGSSLAAARRPAFTRRMPGRASRL
;
A
#
# COMPACT_ATOMS: atom_id res chain seq x y z
N GLU A 1 -12.49 22.34 -34.09
CA GLU A 1 -11.87 22.92 -32.88
C GLU A 1 -10.86 23.98 -33.31
N ALA A 2 -10.66 25.02 -32.50
CA ALA A 2 -9.66 26.07 -32.75
C ALA A 2 -8.34 25.75 -32.01
N ALA A 3 -7.21 26.17 -32.57
CA ALA A 3 -5.90 25.97 -31.94
C ALA A 3 -5.81 26.68 -30.57
N ASN A 4 -4.99 26.12 -29.65
CA ASN A 4 -4.80 26.71 -28.34
C ASN A 4 -4.21 28.13 -28.47
N PRO A 5 -4.91 29.18 -28.00
CA PRO A 5 -4.50 30.57 -28.21
C PRO A 5 -3.20 30.95 -27.47
N ARG A 6 -2.73 30.11 -26.54
CA ARG A 6 -1.48 30.31 -25.79
C ARG A 6 -0.25 29.71 -26.48
N ILE A 7 -0.42 28.95 -27.56
CA ILE A 7 0.68 28.30 -28.28
C ILE A 7 0.89 29.02 -29.61
N GLN A 8 2.08 29.61 -29.77
CA GLN A 8 2.52 30.22 -31.03
C GLN A 8 3.24 29.16 -31.87
N PHE A 9 2.53 28.51 -32.78
CA PHE A 9 3.05 27.35 -33.54
C PHE A 9 4.20 27.67 -34.53
N GLY A 10 4.37 28.94 -34.92
CA GLY A 10 5.42 29.37 -35.85
C GLY A 10 5.36 28.66 -37.20
N GLU A 11 6.48 28.60 -37.93
CA GLU A 11 6.58 27.93 -39.25
C GLU A 11 7.05 26.47 -39.16
N ARG A 12 7.58 26.04 -38.00
CA ARG A 12 8.22 24.72 -37.85
C ARG A 12 7.26 23.61 -37.41
N PHE A 13 6.10 23.97 -36.85
CA PHE A 13 5.10 23.02 -36.40
C PHE A 13 3.72 23.45 -36.88
N SER A 14 2.97 22.50 -37.41
CA SER A 14 1.57 22.67 -37.76
C SER A 14 0.78 21.49 -37.23
N VAL A 15 -0.47 21.74 -36.82
CA VAL A 15 -1.38 20.69 -36.36
C VAL A 15 -2.18 20.22 -37.56
N SER A 16 -2.01 18.95 -37.94
CA SER A 16 -2.79 18.34 -39.02
C SER A 16 -4.24 18.13 -38.56
N THR A 17 -5.20 18.67 -39.32
CA THR A 17 -6.64 18.58 -39.01
C THR A 17 -7.41 17.67 -39.97
N ARG A 18 -6.73 17.09 -40.97
CA ARG A 18 -7.29 16.16 -41.96
C ARG A 18 -6.19 15.21 -42.45
N SER A 19 -6.58 14.05 -42.96
CA SER A 19 -5.63 13.11 -43.55
C SER A 19 -4.98 13.72 -44.80
N GLU A 20 -3.66 13.78 -44.83
CA GLU A 20 -2.88 14.33 -45.93
C GLU A 20 -1.70 13.40 -46.25
N PRO A 21 -1.27 13.32 -47.53
CA PRO A 21 -0.09 12.56 -47.89
C PRO A 21 1.17 13.09 -47.19
N TRP A 22 1.92 12.21 -46.53
CA TRP A 22 3.22 12.58 -45.95
C TRP A 22 4.31 12.59 -47.03
N THR A 23 4.54 13.75 -47.63
CA THR A 23 5.59 13.98 -48.64
C THR A 23 6.92 14.35 -47.97
N SER A 24 8.01 13.69 -48.35
CA SER A 24 9.37 13.95 -47.86
C SER A 24 10.40 13.71 -48.98
N ALA A 25 11.49 14.49 -49.01
CA ALA A 25 12.59 14.33 -49.97
C ALA A 25 13.55 13.18 -49.61
N GLY A 26 13.48 12.67 -48.37
CA GLY A 26 14.22 11.53 -47.87
C GLY A 26 13.32 10.65 -46.99
N PRO A 27 13.88 9.69 -46.22
CA PRO A 27 13.06 8.81 -45.41
C PRO A 27 12.22 9.61 -44.41
N ARG A 28 10.95 9.24 -44.26
CA ARG A 28 10.06 9.87 -43.28
C ARG A 28 10.58 9.64 -41.88
N ARG A 29 10.64 10.71 -41.08
CA ARG A 29 11.10 10.68 -39.68
C ARG A 29 10.08 11.30 -38.75
N ALA A 30 9.84 10.66 -37.61
CA ALA A 30 8.95 11.15 -36.56
C ALA A 30 9.70 11.26 -35.23
N GLY A 31 9.46 12.34 -34.49
CA GLY A 31 9.73 12.41 -33.05
C GLY A 31 8.46 12.03 -32.28
N ILE A 32 8.56 11.09 -31.35
CA ILE A 32 7.47 10.70 -30.44
C ILE A 32 7.88 11.07 -29.03
N SER A 33 7.09 11.92 -28.38
CA SER A 33 7.32 12.32 -26.99
C SER A 33 6.22 11.80 -26.08
N SER A 34 6.60 11.38 -24.87
CA SER A 34 5.69 10.99 -23.80
C SER A 34 6.10 11.66 -22.50
N PHE A 35 5.14 12.24 -21.78
CA PHE A 35 5.36 13.04 -20.58
C PHE A 35 4.47 12.49 -19.45
N GLY A 36 5.09 12.00 -18.38
CA GLY A 36 4.40 11.53 -17.18
C GLY A 36 4.17 12.66 -16.19
N ILE A 37 3.03 12.63 -15.48
CA ILE A 37 2.63 13.72 -14.56
C ILE A 37 3.62 13.93 -13.40
N GLY A 38 4.38 12.91 -13.03
CA GLY A 38 5.47 12.97 -12.04
C GLY A 38 6.81 13.51 -12.58
N GLY A 39 6.85 14.03 -13.82
CA GLY A 39 8.04 14.63 -14.43
C GLY A 39 8.92 13.66 -15.24
N THR A 40 8.55 12.39 -15.35
CA THR A 40 9.26 11.42 -16.20
C THR A 40 8.99 11.67 -17.67
N ASN A 41 10.05 11.86 -18.48
CA ASN A 41 9.94 12.15 -19.90
C ASN A 41 10.64 11.08 -20.75
N ALA A 42 10.05 10.73 -21.89
CA ALA A 42 10.66 9.86 -22.90
C ALA A 42 10.50 10.47 -24.30
N HIS A 43 11.55 10.37 -25.12
CA HIS A 43 11.54 10.83 -26.50
C HIS A 43 12.19 9.79 -27.42
N LEU A 44 11.55 9.51 -28.55
CA LEU A 44 12.03 8.57 -29.56
C LEU A 44 12.04 9.24 -30.93
N VAL A 45 13.09 9.02 -31.71
CA VAL A 45 13.13 9.38 -33.12
C VAL A 45 13.01 8.08 -33.93
N LEU A 46 12.02 8.02 -34.80
CA LEU A 46 11.76 6.89 -35.69
C LEU A 46 11.97 7.31 -37.14
N GLU A 47 12.48 6.40 -37.96
CA GLU A 47 12.63 6.54 -39.41
C GLU A 47 11.84 5.41 -40.09
N GLU A 48 11.25 5.69 -41.26
CA GLU A 48 10.56 4.66 -42.04
C GLU A 48 11.51 3.54 -42.50
N ALA A 49 10.99 2.31 -42.55
CA ALA A 49 11.78 1.18 -43.02
C ALA A 49 12.05 1.28 -44.53
N PRO A 50 13.21 0.79 -45.03
CA PRO A 50 13.50 0.73 -46.45
C PRO A 50 12.42 -0.04 -47.23
N ALA A 51 12.11 0.42 -48.44
CA ALA A 51 11.21 -0.30 -49.34
C ALA A 51 11.81 -1.67 -49.70
N VAL A 52 11.06 -2.74 -49.45
CA VAL A 52 11.48 -4.09 -49.83
C VAL A 52 10.81 -4.44 -51.16
N GLU A 53 11.59 -4.61 -52.23
CA GLU A 53 11.08 -4.88 -53.58
C GLU A 53 10.27 -6.19 -53.64
N GLY A 54 8.96 -6.11 -53.89
CA GLY A 54 8.09 -7.27 -54.00
C GLY A 54 8.60 -8.29 -55.02
N HIS A 55 8.66 -9.56 -54.64
CA HIS A 55 9.00 -10.62 -55.60
C HIS A 55 7.72 -11.10 -56.29
N ALA A 56 7.78 -11.25 -57.62
CA ALA A 56 6.67 -11.73 -58.44
C ALA A 56 6.07 -13.02 -57.87
N GLU A 57 4.74 -13.10 -57.90
CA GLU A 57 4.00 -14.26 -57.42
C GLU A 57 4.13 -15.39 -58.43
N SER A 58 4.63 -16.56 -58.00
CA SER A 58 4.66 -17.76 -58.84
C SER A 58 3.28 -18.43 -58.80
N PRO A 59 2.71 -18.83 -59.97
CA PRO A 59 1.46 -19.56 -60.05
C PRO A 59 1.64 -20.99 -59.52
N ALA A 60 1.51 -21.13 -58.20
CA ALA A 60 1.63 -22.39 -57.49
C ALA A 60 0.50 -22.52 -56.47
N ALA A 61 0.01 -23.74 -56.25
CA ALA A 61 -0.96 -24.02 -55.21
C ALA A 61 -0.41 -23.63 -53.84
N ARG A 62 -1.27 -23.03 -53.01
CA ARG A 62 -0.94 -22.54 -51.66
C ARG A 62 -1.77 -23.26 -50.63
N LEU A 63 -1.15 -23.56 -49.49
CA LEU A 63 -1.80 -24.09 -48.30
C LEU A 63 -2.05 -22.95 -47.31
N LEU A 64 -3.32 -22.64 -47.08
CA LEU A 64 -3.76 -21.76 -46.00
C LEU A 64 -4.12 -22.61 -44.78
N VAL A 65 -3.43 -22.38 -43.66
CA VAL A 65 -3.74 -23.03 -42.38
C VAL A 65 -4.32 -22.04 -41.38
N LEU A 66 -5.43 -22.40 -40.75
CA LEU A 66 -6.06 -21.65 -39.67
C LEU A 66 -6.17 -22.54 -38.43
N SER A 67 -6.21 -21.92 -37.24
CA SER A 67 -6.55 -22.65 -36.02
C SER A 67 -7.17 -21.76 -34.95
N ALA A 68 -8.00 -22.35 -34.09
CA ALA A 68 -8.64 -21.68 -32.97
C ALA A 68 -8.84 -22.59 -31.75
N HIS A 69 -9.18 -21.96 -30.62
CA HIS A 69 -9.49 -22.65 -29.36
C HIS A 69 -10.91 -23.24 -29.32
N SER A 70 -11.78 -22.87 -30.27
CA SER A 70 -13.13 -23.43 -30.38
C SER A 70 -13.60 -23.48 -31.84
N PRO A 71 -14.58 -24.33 -32.18
CA PRO A 71 -15.15 -24.38 -33.54
C PRO A 71 -15.76 -23.04 -33.97
N ALA A 72 -16.41 -22.32 -33.06
CA ALA A 72 -17.00 -21.00 -33.33
C ALA A 72 -15.93 -19.95 -33.66
N ALA A 73 -14.83 -19.93 -32.91
CA ALA A 73 -13.71 -19.03 -33.19
C ALA A 73 -13.01 -19.39 -34.52
N LEU A 74 -12.97 -20.67 -34.91
CA LEU A 74 -12.41 -21.09 -36.20
C LEU A 74 -13.28 -20.60 -37.37
N ASN A 75 -14.61 -20.68 -37.26
CA ASN A 75 -15.54 -20.13 -38.24
C ASN A 75 -15.39 -18.61 -38.39
N ALA A 76 -15.42 -17.88 -37.27
CA ALA A 76 -15.24 -16.42 -37.29
C ALA A 76 -13.87 -16.00 -37.85
N LEU A 77 -12.83 -16.81 -37.62
CA LEU A 77 -11.50 -16.57 -38.20
C LEU A 77 -11.50 -16.81 -39.72
N ALA A 78 -12.16 -17.88 -40.19
CA ALA A 78 -12.31 -18.17 -41.61
C ALA A 78 -13.03 -17.02 -42.35
N GLU A 79 -14.12 -16.49 -41.79
CA GLU A 79 -14.84 -15.32 -42.33
C GLU A 79 -13.93 -14.10 -42.49
N ARG A 80 -13.12 -13.79 -41.46
CA ARG A 80 -12.17 -12.67 -41.52
C ARG A 80 -11.07 -12.90 -42.57
N PHE A 81 -10.67 -14.14 -42.78
CA PHE A 81 -9.65 -14.49 -43.78
C PHE A 81 -10.16 -14.39 -45.21
N ILE A 82 -11.47 -14.50 -45.47
CA ILE A 82 -12.03 -14.23 -46.80
C ILE A 82 -11.69 -12.80 -47.25
N ALA A 83 -11.82 -11.81 -46.36
CA ALA A 83 -11.48 -10.42 -46.66
C ALA A 83 -9.97 -10.25 -46.95
N ALA A 84 -9.11 -10.89 -46.15
CA ALA A 84 -7.66 -10.83 -46.36
C ALA A 84 -7.20 -11.52 -47.66
N VAL A 85 -7.82 -12.64 -48.02
CA VAL A 85 -7.55 -13.36 -49.28
C VAL A 85 -8.06 -12.57 -50.49
N ARG A 86 -9.11 -11.77 -50.32
CA ARG A 86 -9.67 -10.93 -51.39
C ARG A 86 -8.81 -9.70 -51.71
N ASP A 87 -8.02 -9.22 -50.75
CA ASP A 87 -7.18 -8.02 -50.93
C ASP A 87 -6.04 -8.29 -51.93
N PRO A 88 -6.05 -7.67 -53.13
CA PRO A 88 -5.02 -7.88 -54.15
C PRO A 88 -3.65 -7.33 -53.74
N ALA A 89 -3.60 -6.39 -52.78
CA ALA A 89 -2.35 -5.81 -52.30
C ALA A 89 -1.52 -6.78 -51.44
N VAL A 90 -2.13 -7.86 -50.94
CA VAL A 90 -1.46 -8.87 -50.12
C VAL A 90 -1.16 -10.12 -50.95
N PRO A 91 0.11 -10.45 -51.26
CA PRO A 91 0.46 -11.68 -51.97
C PRO A 91 -0.01 -12.94 -51.22
N LEU A 92 -0.58 -13.92 -51.92
CA LEU A 92 -1.09 -15.15 -51.28
C LEU A 92 0.02 -15.95 -50.62
N ARG A 93 1.21 -15.98 -51.23
CA ARG A 93 2.41 -16.58 -50.65
C ARG A 93 2.68 -16.05 -49.24
N ASP A 94 2.68 -14.73 -49.09
CA ASP A 94 3.03 -14.06 -47.84
C ASP A 94 1.92 -14.24 -46.80
N LEU A 95 0.66 -14.23 -47.22
CA LEU A 95 -0.51 -14.53 -46.38
C LEU A 95 -0.44 -15.96 -45.83
N CYS A 96 -0.27 -16.96 -46.69
CA CYS A 96 -0.17 -18.37 -46.30
C CYS A 96 1.05 -18.64 -45.43
N TYR A 97 2.21 -18.05 -45.77
CA TYR A 97 3.41 -18.16 -44.94
C TYR A 97 3.21 -17.56 -43.57
N THR A 98 2.61 -16.37 -43.48
CA THR A 98 2.36 -15.73 -42.18
C THR A 98 1.35 -16.50 -41.36
N ALA A 99 0.33 -17.11 -41.99
CA ALA A 99 -0.66 -17.92 -41.30
C ALA A 99 -0.04 -19.21 -40.73
N ALA A 100 0.89 -19.81 -41.47
CA ALA A 100 1.64 -20.99 -41.07
C ALA A 100 2.72 -20.69 -40.02
N ALA A 101 3.68 -19.82 -40.33
CA ALA A 101 4.88 -19.60 -39.50
C ALA A 101 4.72 -18.46 -38.46
N GLY A 102 3.71 -17.61 -38.59
CA GLY A 102 3.51 -16.42 -37.77
C GLY A 102 2.46 -16.56 -36.66
N ARG A 103 1.80 -17.72 -36.54
CA ARG A 103 0.72 -17.96 -35.59
C ARG A 103 1.01 -19.16 -34.70
N ALA A 104 0.52 -19.11 -33.47
CA ALA A 104 0.45 -20.29 -32.62
C ALA A 104 -0.69 -21.20 -33.11
N HIS A 105 -0.40 -22.50 -33.29
CA HIS A 105 -1.41 -23.47 -33.72
C HIS A 105 -2.21 -24.01 -32.54
N ARG A 106 -3.54 -23.97 -32.68
CA ARG A 106 -4.51 -24.34 -31.66
C ARG A 106 -5.23 -25.66 -32.02
N PRO A 107 -6.03 -26.24 -31.09
CA PRO A 107 -6.62 -27.56 -31.30
C PRO A 107 -7.56 -27.67 -32.50
N HIS A 108 -8.48 -26.72 -32.70
CA HIS A 108 -9.36 -26.76 -33.87
C HIS A 108 -8.62 -26.21 -35.07
N ARG A 109 -8.44 -27.00 -36.12
CA ARG A 109 -7.57 -26.68 -37.27
C ARG A 109 -8.32 -26.82 -38.58
N LEU A 110 -8.00 -25.93 -39.51
CA LEU A 110 -8.49 -25.92 -40.89
C LEU A 110 -7.29 -25.77 -41.84
N ALA A 111 -7.28 -26.56 -42.92
CA ALA A 111 -6.34 -26.44 -44.03
C ALA A 111 -7.13 -26.32 -45.35
N VAL A 112 -6.86 -25.27 -46.12
CA VAL A 112 -7.46 -25.03 -47.44
C VAL A 112 -6.36 -24.90 -48.48
N ILE A 113 -6.43 -25.69 -49.56
CA ILE A 113 -5.43 -25.65 -50.63
C ILE A 113 -6.05 -25.09 -51.92
N GLY A 114 -5.49 -24.00 -52.44
CA GLY A 114 -5.99 -23.30 -53.64
C GLY A 114 -4.87 -22.82 -54.56
N ALA A 115 -5.12 -22.85 -55.87
CA ALA A 115 -4.17 -22.35 -56.88
C ALA A 115 -4.23 -20.82 -57.04
N ASP A 116 -5.31 -20.21 -56.58
CA ASP A 116 -5.61 -18.80 -56.71
C ASP A 116 -6.53 -18.35 -55.55
N ARG A 117 -6.84 -17.04 -55.52
CA ARG A 117 -7.70 -16.42 -54.49
C ARG A 117 -9.11 -17.01 -54.48
N GLY A 118 -9.68 -17.26 -55.67
CA GLY A 118 -11.03 -17.80 -55.82
C GLY A 118 -11.16 -19.16 -55.15
N ARG A 119 -10.22 -20.07 -55.42
CA ARG A 119 -10.19 -21.40 -54.80
C ARG A 119 -10.02 -21.39 -53.29
N LEU A 120 -9.22 -20.47 -52.75
CA LEU A 120 -9.08 -20.31 -51.30
C LEU A 120 -10.37 -19.77 -50.67
N ILE A 121 -11.04 -18.80 -51.30
CA ILE A 121 -12.31 -18.24 -50.84
C ILE A 121 -13.42 -19.31 -50.88
N GLU A 122 -13.56 -20.03 -51.98
CA GLU A 122 -14.53 -21.13 -52.12
C GLU A 122 -14.35 -22.19 -51.01
N GLY A 123 -13.10 -22.54 -50.68
CA GLY A 123 -12.79 -23.49 -49.63
C GLY A 123 -13.13 -22.98 -48.22
N LEU A 124 -12.87 -21.70 -47.94
CA LEU A 124 -13.26 -21.05 -46.68
C LEU A 124 -14.80 -20.97 -46.56
N GLU A 125 -15.50 -20.59 -47.62
CA GLU A 125 -16.97 -20.52 -47.67
C GLU A 125 -17.62 -21.90 -47.51
N ALA A 126 -17.05 -22.94 -48.13
CA ALA A 126 -17.52 -24.31 -47.94
C ALA A 126 -17.37 -24.78 -46.48
N PHE A 127 -16.23 -24.47 -45.85
CA PHE A 127 -16.01 -24.76 -44.43
C PHE A 127 -17.03 -24.04 -43.53
N ILE A 128 -17.25 -22.74 -43.74
CA ILE A 128 -18.22 -21.94 -42.95
C ILE A 128 -19.63 -22.50 -43.10
N ALA A 129 -20.00 -22.94 -44.31
CA ALA A 129 -21.30 -23.54 -44.58
C ALA A 129 -21.42 -25.01 -44.13
N GLY A 130 -20.38 -25.60 -43.53
CA GLY A 130 -20.38 -27.00 -43.10
C GLY A 130 -20.43 -28.01 -44.25
N ARG A 131 -20.06 -27.61 -45.47
CA ARG A 131 -20.07 -28.49 -46.66
C ARG A 131 -18.70 -29.16 -46.82
N SER A 132 -18.71 -30.44 -47.17
CA SER A 132 -17.51 -31.12 -47.64
C SER A 132 -17.08 -30.55 -48.99
N ALA A 133 -15.80 -30.23 -49.13
CA ALA A 133 -15.22 -29.72 -50.36
C ALA A 133 -13.84 -30.34 -50.61
N PRO A 134 -13.47 -30.61 -51.87
CA PRO A 134 -12.13 -31.09 -52.18
C PRO A 134 -11.06 -30.13 -51.64
N ARG A 135 -10.00 -30.69 -51.04
CA ARG A 135 -8.83 -29.93 -50.54
C ARG A 135 -9.12 -28.96 -49.40
N VAL A 136 -10.23 -29.20 -48.69
CA VAL A 136 -10.55 -28.57 -47.41
C VAL A 136 -10.50 -29.67 -46.34
N PHE A 137 -9.57 -29.52 -45.41
CA PHE A 137 -9.40 -30.45 -44.29
C PHE A 137 -9.71 -29.69 -43.00
N THR A 138 -10.46 -30.31 -42.09
CA THR A 138 -10.74 -29.76 -40.77
C THR A 138 -10.66 -30.88 -39.73
N GLY A 139 -10.21 -30.55 -38.52
CA GLY A 139 -10.03 -31.53 -37.46
C GLY A 139 -9.75 -30.89 -36.11
N VAL A 140 -9.77 -31.71 -35.07
CA VAL A 140 -9.26 -31.37 -33.75
C VAL A 140 -7.91 -32.07 -33.60
N ALA A 141 -6.85 -31.28 -33.41
CA ALA A 141 -5.50 -31.77 -33.25
C ALA A 141 -5.37 -32.68 -32.04
N GLU A 142 -4.93 -33.89 -32.25
CA GLU A 142 -4.55 -34.82 -31.21
C GLU A 142 -3.13 -34.48 -30.68
N PRO A 143 -2.88 -34.66 -29.38
CA PRO A 143 -1.52 -34.59 -28.84
C PRO A 143 -0.65 -35.72 -29.44
N ASP A 144 0.65 -35.48 -29.52
CA ASP A 144 1.68 -36.47 -29.93
C ASP A 144 1.56 -37.02 -31.37
N VAL A 145 0.79 -36.36 -32.24
CA VAL A 145 0.86 -36.62 -33.69
C VAL A 145 2.25 -36.22 -34.19
N GLY A 146 2.97 -37.19 -34.77
CA GLY A 146 4.35 -37.06 -35.21
C GLY A 146 4.62 -35.92 -36.21
N ALA A 147 5.86 -35.85 -36.68
CA ALA A 147 6.30 -34.74 -37.52
C ALA A 147 5.50 -34.62 -38.84
N MET A 148 5.29 -33.37 -39.27
CA MET A 148 4.66 -33.07 -40.55
C MET A 148 5.45 -33.70 -41.72
N PRO A 149 4.78 -34.41 -42.65
CA PRO A 149 5.45 -35.01 -43.80
C PRO A 149 5.93 -33.91 -44.74
N LEU A 150 7.23 -33.66 -44.76
CA LEU A 150 7.84 -32.69 -45.67
C LEU A 150 8.45 -33.42 -46.88
N PRO A 151 8.06 -33.09 -48.11
CA PRO A 151 8.70 -33.66 -49.30
C PRO A 151 10.12 -33.10 -49.47
N GLY A 152 11.05 -33.94 -49.94
CA GLY A 152 12.35 -33.49 -50.43
C GLY A 152 12.27 -33.09 -51.90
N GLY A 153 11.91 -31.83 -52.20
CA GLY A 153 11.83 -31.33 -53.58
C GLY A 153 10.67 -30.33 -53.82
N PRO A 154 10.37 -30.00 -55.09
CA PRO A 154 9.27 -29.08 -55.44
C PRO A 154 7.94 -29.55 -54.85
N ILE A 155 7.23 -28.64 -54.18
CA ILE A 155 6.01 -28.98 -53.42
C ILE A 155 4.81 -28.91 -54.35
N GLY A 156 4.43 -30.07 -54.88
CA GLY A 156 3.22 -30.24 -55.68
C GLY A 156 1.95 -30.29 -54.83
N LEU A 157 0.81 -30.23 -55.52
CA LEU A 157 -0.52 -30.28 -54.91
C LEU A 157 -0.73 -31.50 -54.00
N ALA A 158 -0.28 -32.69 -54.40
CA ALA A 158 -0.44 -33.91 -53.61
C ALA A 158 0.28 -33.81 -52.25
N ALA A 159 1.47 -33.21 -52.22
CA ALA A 159 2.21 -32.99 -50.99
C ALA A 159 1.51 -31.96 -50.08
N LEU A 160 0.94 -30.88 -50.65
CA LEU A 160 0.15 -29.92 -49.87
C LEU A 160 -1.09 -30.55 -49.25
N CYS A 161 -1.76 -31.47 -49.94
CA CYS A 161 -2.88 -32.23 -49.38
C CYS A 161 -2.43 -33.13 -48.22
N ALA A 162 -1.31 -33.84 -48.36
CA ALA A 162 -0.75 -34.68 -47.29
C ALA A 162 -0.37 -33.85 -46.05
N VAL A 163 0.26 -32.70 -46.27
CA VAL A 163 0.59 -31.73 -45.22
C VAL A 163 -0.68 -31.18 -44.56
N GLY A 164 -1.69 -30.81 -45.35
CA GLY A 164 -2.97 -30.30 -44.84
C GLY A 164 -3.72 -31.31 -43.97
N GLY A 165 -3.75 -32.58 -44.39
CA GLY A 165 -4.32 -33.67 -43.60
C GLY A 165 -3.57 -33.92 -42.29
N ALA A 166 -2.24 -34.01 -42.34
CA ALA A 166 -1.41 -34.19 -41.14
C ALA A 166 -1.55 -33.01 -40.17
N TYR A 167 -1.60 -31.78 -40.69
CA TYR A 167 -1.77 -30.58 -39.88
C TYR A 167 -3.08 -30.61 -39.08
N VAL A 168 -4.21 -30.97 -39.69
CA VAL A 168 -5.49 -30.99 -38.97
C VAL A 168 -5.59 -32.15 -37.96
N ALA A 169 -4.83 -33.23 -38.18
CA ALA A 169 -4.70 -34.33 -37.23
C ALA A 169 -3.87 -33.93 -36.00
N GLY A 170 -2.93 -32.98 -36.13
CA GLY A 170 -2.17 -32.45 -34.99
C GLY A 170 -0.70 -32.20 -35.26
N ALA A 171 -0.18 -32.71 -36.39
CA ALA A 171 1.21 -32.54 -36.78
C ALA A 171 1.59 -31.05 -36.84
N THR A 172 2.80 -30.76 -36.39
CA THR A 172 3.44 -29.45 -36.56
C THR A 172 4.85 -29.68 -37.11
N GLY A 173 5.39 -28.71 -37.82
CA GLY A 173 6.70 -28.88 -38.47
C GLY A 173 7.27 -27.56 -38.97
N PRO A 174 8.48 -27.56 -39.52
CA PRO A 174 9.16 -26.34 -39.93
C PRO A 174 8.50 -25.77 -41.19
N TRP A 175 7.50 -24.90 -40.99
CA TRP A 175 6.72 -24.23 -42.04
C TRP A 175 7.58 -23.55 -43.11
N ALA A 176 8.77 -23.08 -42.76
CA ALA A 176 9.73 -22.48 -43.70
C ALA A 176 10.09 -23.42 -44.86
N ALA A 177 10.10 -24.74 -44.64
CA ALA A 177 10.39 -25.72 -45.69
C ALA A 177 9.31 -25.72 -46.79
N LEU A 178 8.06 -25.36 -46.47
CA LEU A 178 6.97 -25.26 -47.46
C LEU A 178 7.15 -24.11 -48.46
N PHE A 179 8.03 -23.18 -48.14
CA PHE A 179 8.29 -21.97 -48.92
C PHE A 179 9.77 -21.90 -49.31
N ALA A 180 10.49 -23.03 -49.30
CA ALA A 180 11.91 -23.07 -49.64
C ALA A 180 12.15 -22.54 -51.07
N GLY A 181 13.12 -21.63 -51.22
CA GLY A 181 13.40 -20.95 -52.48
C GLY A 181 12.47 -19.76 -52.78
N GLU A 182 11.34 -19.64 -52.08
CA GLU A 182 10.52 -18.46 -52.06
C GLU A 182 10.98 -17.55 -50.90
N ARG A 183 11.03 -16.23 -51.08
CA ARG A 183 11.41 -15.28 -50.02
C ARG A 183 10.15 -14.61 -49.44
N PRO A 184 9.28 -15.33 -48.70
CA PRO A 184 8.02 -14.78 -48.23
C PRO A 184 8.24 -13.75 -47.14
N ARG A 185 7.28 -12.82 -47.02
CA ARG A 185 7.28 -11.79 -45.97
C ARG A 185 6.17 -12.06 -44.97
N LYS A 186 6.39 -11.56 -43.75
CA LYS A 186 5.32 -11.47 -42.77
C LYS A 186 4.43 -10.28 -43.11
N VAL A 187 3.15 -10.53 -43.32
CA VAL A 187 2.13 -9.51 -43.58
C VAL A 187 1.18 -9.37 -42.39
N THR A 188 0.48 -8.24 -42.31
CA THR A 188 -0.58 -8.08 -41.32
C THR A 188 -1.72 -9.05 -41.63
N LEU A 189 -2.03 -9.93 -40.70
CA LEU A 189 -3.14 -10.88 -40.82
C LEU A 189 -4.33 -10.43 -39.97
N PRO A 190 -5.55 -10.87 -40.30
CA PRO A 190 -6.72 -10.62 -39.45
C PRO A 190 -6.48 -11.01 -37.99
N THR A 191 -6.96 -10.20 -37.05
CA THR A 191 -6.80 -10.47 -35.62
C THR A 191 -7.58 -11.72 -35.21
N TYR A 192 -7.05 -12.44 -34.22
CA TYR A 192 -7.71 -13.63 -33.67
C TYR A 192 -9.08 -13.25 -33.05
N PRO A 193 -10.17 -13.98 -33.34
CA PRO A 193 -11.48 -13.71 -32.75
C PRO A 193 -11.52 -14.22 -31.31
N LEU A 194 -11.04 -13.41 -30.37
CA LEU A 194 -11.17 -13.69 -28.95
C LEU A 194 -12.66 -13.78 -28.59
N VAL A 195 -13.01 -14.83 -27.84
CA VAL A 195 -14.34 -14.95 -27.23
C VAL A 195 -14.50 -13.77 -26.26
N ARG A 196 -15.52 -12.95 -26.48
CA ARG A 196 -15.85 -11.85 -25.57
C ARG A 196 -16.64 -12.41 -24.40
N THR A 197 -15.93 -12.92 -23.41
CA THR A 197 -16.54 -13.25 -22.13
C THR A 197 -16.63 -11.96 -21.31
N HIS A 198 -17.84 -11.58 -20.92
CA HIS A 198 -18.03 -10.50 -19.98
C HIS A 198 -17.57 -10.99 -18.60
N LEU A 199 -16.40 -10.50 -18.17
CA LEU A 199 -15.87 -10.76 -16.84
C LEU A 199 -16.04 -9.48 -16.04
N GLU A 200 -17.15 -9.38 -15.31
CA GLU A 200 -17.25 -8.37 -14.27
C GLU A 200 -16.33 -8.80 -13.13
N LEU A 201 -15.38 -7.92 -12.77
CA LEU A 201 -14.83 -7.99 -11.42
C LEU A 201 -16.05 -7.85 -10.49
N PRO A 202 -16.21 -8.70 -9.47
CA PRO A 202 -17.26 -8.49 -8.50
C PRO A 202 -17.13 -7.04 -8.04
N ALA A 203 -18.21 -6.26 -8.19
CA ALA A 203 -18.28 -4.93 -7.64
C ALA A 203 -17.71 -5.04 -6.23
N ARG A 204 -16.73 -4.19 -5.88
CA ARG A 204 -16.28 -4.06 -4.49
C ARG A 204 -17.58 -4.04 -3.68
N PRO A 205 -17.85 -5.06 -2.85
CA PRO A 205 -19.16 -5.15 -2.23
C PRO A 205 -19.38 -3.82 -1.52
N PRO A 206 -20.57 -3.19 -1.61
CA PRO A 206 -20.92 -2.15 -0.65
C PRO A 206 -20.55 -2.74 0.70
N ALA A 207 -19.73 -2.01 1.47
CA ALA A 207 -19.06 -2.52 2.67
C ALA A 207 -19.96 -3.56 3.34
N ALA A 208 -19.50 -4.81 3.34
CA ALA A 208 -20.28 -5.93 3.88
C ALA A 208 -20.87 -5.52 5.23
N PRO A 209 -22.09 -5.96 5.57
CA PRO A 209 -22.73 -5.63 6.85
C PRO A 209 -21.69 -5.81 7.95
N THR A 210 -21.47 -4.72 8.69
CA THR A 210 -20.42 -4.54 9.68
C THR A 210 -20.01 -5.88 10.30
N THR A 211 -18.88 -6.44 9.86
CA THR A 211 -18.09 -7.22 10.81
C THR A 211 -17.99 -6.32 12.04
N PRO A 212 -18.40 -6.78 13.23
CA PRO A 212 -18.31 -5.96 14.43
C PRO A 212 -16.92 -5.37 14.47
N ARG A 213 -16.80 -4.03 14.47
CA ARG A 213 -15.48 -3.41 14.58
C ARG A 213 -14.87 -3.96 15.87
N PRO A 214 -13.63 -4.50 15.83
CA PRO A 214 -13.01 -5.08 17.02
C PRO A 214 -12.90 -4.05 18.15
N HIS A 215 -12.79 -2.78 17.80
CA HIS A 215 -12.76 -1.66 18.71
C HIS A 215 -13.28 -0.41 18.01
N PRO A 216 -13.89 0.57 18.72
CA PRO A 216 -14.46 1.75 18.07
C PRO A 216 -13.50 2.58 17.19
N LEU A 217 -12.21 2.60 17.54
CA LEU A 217 -11.14 3.24 16.75
C LEU A 217 -10.34 2.27 15.86
N ILE A 218 -10.63 0.96 15.86
CA ILE A 218 -9.90 -0.04 15.05
C ILE A 218 -10.89 -0.69 14.11
N ASP A 219 -10.67 -0.49 12.81
CA ASP A 219 -11.51 -1.05 11.77
C ASP A 219 -11.20 -2.52 11.53
N ARG A 220 -9.92 -2.92 11.65
CA ARG A 220 -9.46 -4.27 11.33
C ARG A 220 -8.23 -4.68 12.14
N ILE A 221 -8.17 -5.96 12.54
CA ILE A 221 -6.98 -6.61 13.08
C ILE A 221 -6.65 -7.81 12.18
N THR A 222 -5.44 -7.84 11.63
CA THR A 222 -4.97 -8.86 10.69
C THR A 222 -3.72 -9.55 11.23
N ARG A 223 -3.72 -10.88 11.31
CA ARG A 223 -2.50 -11.66 11.58
C ARG A 223 -1.80 -11.99 10.26
N THR A 224 -0.52 -11.66 10.16
CA THR A 224 0.28 -11.91 8.94
C THR A 224 0.79 -13.35 8.92
N ALA A 225 1.11 -13.87 7.73
CA ALA A 225 1.74 -15.18 7.57
C ALA A 225 3.14 -15.28 8.24
N ARG A 226 3.73 -14.14 8.61
CA ARG A 226 5.01 -14.07 9.33
C ARG A 226 4.87 -14.12 10.86
N GLY A 227 3.62 -14.15 11.36
CA GLY A 227 3.33 -14.17 12.79
C GLY A 227 3.35 -12.79 13.45
N GLU A 228 3.21 -11.72 12.66
CA GLU A 228 2.98 -10.36 13.15
C GLU A 228 1.47 -10.10 13.23
N THR A 229 1.06 -9.09 13.99
CA THR A 229 -0.32 -8.58 13.99
C THR A 229 -0.32 -7.13 13.53
N ILE A 230 -1.22 -6.77 12.61
CA ILE A 230 -1.43 -5.40 12.15
C ILE A 230 -2.84 -4.99 12.55
N ALA A 231 -2.97 -3.91 13.32
CA ALA A 231 -4.25 -3.27 13.58
C ALA A 231 -4.35 -1.95 12.83
N GLU A 232 -5.47 -1.71 12.17
CA GLU A 232 -5.68 -0.58 11.28
C GLU A 232 -6.93 0.19 11.70
N GLY A 233 -6.89 1.51 11.59
CA GLY A 233 -8.03 2.37 11.88
C GLY A 233 -7.84 3.78 11.34
N ARG A 234 -8.77 4.66 11.69
CA ARG A 234 -8.74 6.08 11.33
C ARG A 234 -9.04 6.94 12.53
N PHE A 235 -8.25 8.00 12.72
CA PHE A 235 -8.60 9.09 13.63
C PHE A 235 -9.35 10.16 12.86
N ASP A 236 -10.59 10.39 13.25
CA ASP A 236 -11.45 11.43 12.70
C ASP A 236 -12.30 11.99 13.85
N VAL A 237 -12.36 13.32 13.96
CA VAL A 237 -13.16 14.01 14.97
C VAL A 237 -14.65 13.65 14.85
N ALA A 238 -15.14 13.38 13.63
CA ALA A 238 -16.53 13.00 13.41
C ALA A 238 -16.87 11.63 14.05
N THR A 239 -15.91 10.70 14.05
CA THR A 239 -16.09 9.35 14.61
C THR A 239 -15.45 9.18 15.98
N ALA A 240 -14.70 10.15 16.48
CA ALA A 240 -14.06 10.14 17.79
C ALA A 240 -14.02 11.57 18.37
N PRO A 241 -15.17 12.09 18.83
CA PRO A 241 -15.32 13.49 19.22
C PRO A 241 -14.35 13.99 20.31
N PHE A 242 -13.83 13.12 21.18
CA PHE A 242 -12.84 13.48 22.20
C PHE A 242 -11.57 14.07 21.61
N LEU A 243 -11.23 13.74 20.36
CA LEU A 243 -10.07 14.31 19.68
C LEU A 243 -10.18 15.84 19.55
N ALA A 244 -11.37 16.38 19.31
CA ALA A 244 -11.59 17.83 19.20
C ALA A 244 -11.20 18.59 20.48
N ASP A 245 -11.29 17.89 21.62
CA ASP A 245 -11.06 18.44 22.95
C ASP A 245 -9.61 18.27 23.41
N HIS A 246 -8.69 17.89 22.51
CA HIS A 246 -7.25 17.84 22.77
C HIS A 246 -6.50 18.64 21.70
N THR A 247 -6.25 19.93 21.97
CA THR A 247 -5.55 20.80 21.02
C THR A 247 -4.25 21.35 21.58
N VAL A 248 -3.24 21.41 20.71
CA VAL A 248 -1.91 21.95 21.02
C VAL A 248 -1.63 23.08 20.04
N ARG A 249 -1.49 24.31 20.53
CA ARG A 249 -1.36 25.53 19.70
C ARG A 249 -2.49 25.69 18.68
N GLY A 250 -3.71 25.31 19.07
CA GLY A 250 -4.90 25.38 18.22
C GLY A 250 -5.00 24.27 17.16
N VAL A 251 -4.08 23.30 17.16
CA VAL A 251 -4.11 22.14 16.27
C VAL A 251 -4.63 20.93 17.03
N VAL A 252 -5.58 20.20 16.46
CA VAL A 252 -6.07 18.92 17.00
C VAL A 252 -4.96 17.88 16.93
N VAL A 253 -4.57 17.32 18.08
CA VAL A 253 -3.50 16.35 18.22
C VAL A 253 -4.03 15.11 18.92
N VAL A 254 -3.71 13.92 18.41
CA VAL A 254 -4.07 12.66 19.09
C VAL A 254 -3.34 12.57 20.43
N PRO A 255 -4.04 12.39 21.58
CA PRO A 255 -3.41 12.18 22.87
C PRO A 255 -2.48 10.96 22.84
N GLY A 256 -1.31 11.04 23.49
CA GLY A 256 -0.38 9.90 23.55
C GLY A 256 -1.01 8.66 24.21
N THR A 257 -1.92 8.87 25.16
CA THR A 257 -2.68 7.81 25.84
C THR A 257 -3.56 6.99 24.89
N THR A 258 -3.94 7.54 23.73
CA THR A 258 -4.68 6.80 22.70
C THR A 258 -3.86 5.62 22.19
N TRP A 259 -2.55 5.77 21.99
CA TRP A 259 -1.69 4.66 21.58
C TRP A 259 -1.60 3.56 22.63
N ILE A 260 -1.57 3.93 23.91
CA ILE A 260 -1.54 2.98 25.04
C ILE A 260 -2.83 2.15 25.07
N VAL A 261 -3.98 2.81 24.94
CA VAL A 261 -5.30 2.15 24.94
C VAL A 261 -5.43 1.19 23.76
N LEU A 262 -5.11 1.65 22.55
CA LEU A 262 -5.21 0.81 21.34
C LEU A 262 -4.25 -0.38 21.40
N ALA A 263 -3.01 -0.15 21.87
CA ALA A 263 -2.03 -1.21 22.00
C ALA A 263 -2.45 -2.25 23.04
N ARG A 264 -3.04 -1.82 24.15
CA ARG A 264 -3.61 -2.69 25.18
C ARG A 264 -4.74 -3.54 24.61
N HIS A 265 -5.67 -2.94 23.87
CA HIS A 265 -6.79 -3.66 23.25
C HIS A 265 -6.29 -4.75 22.29
N VAL A 266 -5.46 -4.39 21.32
CA VAL A 266 -4.95 -5.34 20.32
C VAL A 266 -4.05 -6.39 20.97
N GLY A 267 -3.30 -5.99 22.00
CA GLY A 267 -2.50 -6.88 22.82
C GLY A 267 -3.34 -7.93 23.55
N ALA A 268 -4.48 -7.53 24.12
CA ALA A 268 -5.41 -8.45 24.80
C ALA A 268 -6.00 -9.47 23.84
N VAL A 269 -6.35 -9.03 22.63
CA VAL A 269 -6.81 -9.92 21.55
C VAL A 269 -5.69 -10.85 21.08
N THR A 270 -4.46 -10.32 20.92
CA THR A 270 -3.32 -11.08 20.37
C THR A 270 -2.79 -12.12 21.36
N LEU A 271 -2.78 -11.79 22.65
CA LEU A 271 -2.32 -12.65 23.74
C LEU A 271 -3.47 -13.38 24.45
N CYS A 272 -4.73 -13.16 24.08
CA CYS A 272 -5.88 -13.77 24.76
C CYS A 272 -5.83 -13.61 26.30
N THR A 273 -5.53 -12.41 26.79
CA THR A 273 -5.48 -12.10 28.23
C THR A 273 -5.66 -10.60 28.49
N ASP A 274 -6.31 -10.25 29.59
CA ASP A 274 -6.38 -8.86 30.07
C ASP A 274 -5.22 -8.48 31.00
N ASP A 275 -4.45 -9.46 31.49
CA ASP A 275 -3.28 -9.26 32.33
C ASP A 275 -2.07 -8.87 31.48
N LEU A 276 -1.98 -7.58 31.19
CA LEU A 276 -0.96 -7.01 30.33
C LEU A 276 -0.18 -5.93 31.06
N VAL A 277 1.10 -5.83 30.72
CA VAL A 277 1.94 -4.68 31.04
C VAL A 277 2.43 -4.08 29.74
N LEU A 278 2.28 -2.76 29.61
CA LEU A 278 2.82 -1.98 28.51
C LEU A 278 4.03 -1.21 29.02
N GLY A 279 5.17 -1.38 28.37
CA GLY A 279 6.43 -0.78 28.80
C GLY A 279 7.14 -0.06 27.66
N GLY A 280 8.12 0.76 28.04
CA GLY A 280 8.98 1.48 27.11
C GLY A 280 8.22 2.29 26.06
N ALA A 281 7.06 2.85 26.43
CA ALA A 281 6.28 3.65 25.51
C ALA A 281 6.98 4.99 25.29
N GLU A 282 7.34 5.29 24.05
CA GLU A 282 8.03 6.51 23.64
C GLU A 282 7.19 7.22 22.57
N PHE A 283 6.86 8.48 22.82
CA PHE A 283 6.12 9.33 21.90
C PHE A 283 7.09 10.17 21.06
N GLU A 284 7.37 9.69 19.85
CA GLU A 284 8.38 10.25 18.95
C GLU A 284 7.97 11.63 18.44
N ARG A 285 6.71 11.75 18.03
CA ARG A 285 6.16 13.00 17.47
C ARG A 285 4.63 13.06 17.64
N PRO A 286 4.07 14.26 17.83
CA PRO A 286 2.62 14.44 17.87
C PRO A 286 1.99 14.07 16.52
N LEU A 287 0.80 13.46 16.55
CA LEU A 287 -0.01 13.20 15.36
C LEU A 287 -1.11 14.25 15.25
N ARG A 288 -1.03 15.11 14.23
CA ARG A 288 -2.10 16.04 13.87
C ARG A 288 -3.25 15.28 13.22
N VAL A 289 -4.48 15.63 13.58
CA VAL A 289 -5.68 15.13 12.88
C VAL A 289 -6.11 16.19 11.84
N PRO A 290 -5.95 15.92 10.53
CA PRO A 290 -6.40 16.84 9.49
C PRO A 290 -7.92 16.78 9.32
N GLU A 291 -8.46 17.73 8.56
CA GLU A 291 -9.85 17.72 8.15
C GLU A 291 -10.11 16.46 7.29
N GLY A 292 -11.15 15.69 7.62
CA GLY A 292 -11.42 14.38 7.04
C GLY A 292 -10.68 13.20 7.68
N GLY A 293 -9.80 13.44 8.67
CA GLY A 293 -9.13 12.40 9.46
C GLY A 293 -7.87 11.80 8.83
N VAL A 294 -7.20 10.91 9.59
CA VAL A 294 -5.93 10.28 9.21
C VAL A 294 -5.94 8.78 9.51
N ALA A 295 -5.47 7.97 8.57
CA ALA A 295 -5.34 6.52 8.76
C ALA A 295 -4.11 6.20 9.63
N PHE A 296 -4.21 5.14 10.44
CA PHE A 296 -3.10 4.65 11.25
C PHE A 296 -2.96 3.13 11.17
N GLN A 297 -1.76 2.65 11.48
CA GLN A 297 -1.44 1.24 11.65
C GLN A 297 -0.63 1.01 12.94
N LEU A 298 -1.03 0.02 13.73
CA LEU A 298 -0.23 -0.54 14.82
C LEU A 298 0.37 -1.86 14.35
N LEU A 299 1.70 -1.92 14.30
CA LEU A 299 2.44 -3.11 13.92
C LEU A 299 2.96 -3.79 15.19
N PHE A 300 2.43 -4.98 15.47
CA PHE A 300 2.89 -5.86 16.54
C PHE A 300 3.87 -6.86 15.93
N GLY A 301 5.12 -6.80 16.40
CA GLY A 301 6.17 -7.72 16.01
C GLY A 301 5.90 -9.16 16.46
N ARG A 302 6.86 -10.03 16.19
CA ARG A 302 6.82 -11.41 16.70
C ARG A 302 7.14 -11.39 18.20
N PRO A 303 6.51 -12.26 19.02
CA PRO A 303 6.91 -12.42 20.41
C PRO A 303 8.40 -12.77 20.51
N ALA A 304 9.14 -12.02 21.31
CA ALA A 304 10.52 -12.34 21.64
C ALA A 304 10.57 -13.50 22.65
N PRO A 305 11.75 -14.10 22.92
CA PRO A 305 11.87 -15.25 23.80
C PRO A 305 11.39 -15.03 25.25
N ASP A 306 11.41 -13.78 25.72
CA ASP A 306 10.90 -13.36 27.04
C ASP A 306 9.38 -13.10 27.06
N GLY A 307 8.69 -13.28 25.92
CA GLY A 307 7.26 -13.09 25.76
C GLY A 307 6.84 -11.65 25.45
N ARG A 308 7.78 -10.70 25.32
CA ARG A 308 7.45 -9.32 24.90
C ARG A 308 7.12 -9.27 23.41
N ILE A 309 6.24 -8.35 23.04
CA ILE A 309 5.93 -8.01 21.66
C ILE A 309 6.19 -6.52 21.49
N ASP A 310 7.14 -6.17 20.62
CA ASP A 310 7.37 -4.77 20.25
C ASP A 310 6.23 -4.27 19.36
N VAL A 311 5.81 -3.03 19.59
CA VAL A 311 4.69 -2.36 18.92
C VAL A 311 5.16 -1.03 18.38
N GLU A 312 4.89 -0.79 17.09
CA GLU A 312 5.18 0.47 16.43
C GLU A 312 3.88 1.07 15.87
N ALA A 313 3.64 2.34 16.17
CA ALA A 313 2.46 3.08 15.76
C ALA A 313 2.79 4.04 14.62
N PHE A 314 2.18 3.82 13.47
CA PHE A 314 2.35 4.62 12.26
C PHE A 314 1.06 5.32 11.87
N ALA A 315 1.18 6.48 11.22
CA ALA A 315 0.06 7.18 10.60
C ALA A 315 0.41 7.63 9.18
N GLU A 316 -0.62 7.78 8.35
CA GLU A 316 -0.51 8.24 6.97
C GLU A 316 0.00 9.69 6.91
N ALA A 317 0.94 9.93 5.99
CA ALA A 317 1.58 11.20 5.67
C ALA A 317 1.82 11.30 4.15
N ASP A 318 2.24 12.47 3.67
CA ASP A 318 2.42 12.74 2.22
C ASP A 318 3.33 11.70 1.52
N ASP A 319 4.38 11.24 2.20
CA ASP A 319 5.36 10.26 1.71
C ASP A 319 5.17 8.85 2.31
N GLY A 320 3.93 8.42 2.58
CA GLY A 320 3.60 7.08 3.07
C GLY A 320 3.26 7.05 4.56
N PHE A 321 3.90 6.17 5.33
CA PHE A 321 3.62 6.02 6.77
C PHE A 321 4.75 6.59 7.62
N MET A 322 4.40 7.35 8.66
CA MET A 322 5.32 7.98 9.59
C MET A 322 5.15 7.40 10.99
N LEU A 323 6.25 7.13 11.68
CA LEU A 323 6.24 6.60 13.05
C LEU A 323 5.90 7.71 14.08
N HIS A 324 4.95 7.41 14.96
CA HIS A 324 4.48 8.31 16.02
C HIS A 324 4.78 7.80 17.44
N ALA A 325 4.72 6.50 17.67
CA ALA A 325 5.03 5.92 18.97
C ALA A 325 5.66 4.54 18.84
N ARG A 326 6.50 4.20 19.82
CA ARG A 326 6.99 2.84 20.05
C ARG A 326 6.62 2.41 21.44
N LEU A 327 6.36 1.14 21.65
CA LEU A 327 6.19 0.54 22.96
C LEU A 327 6.38 -0.97 22.87
N HIS A 328 6.33 -1.67 23.99
CA HIS A 328 6.20 -3.12 23.98
C HIS A 328 5.08 -3.55 24.92
N ILE A 329 4.53 -4.73 24.64
CA ILE A 329 3.52 -5.37 25.48
C ILE A 329 3.97 -6.77 25.87
N ALA A 330 3.70 -7.15 27.12
CA ALA A 330 3.94 -8.50 27.62
C ALA A 330 2.77 -8.96 28.50
N ARG A 331 2.65 -10.28 28.68
CA ARG A 331 1.78 -10.83 29.72
C ARG A 331 2.32 -10.43 31.08
N ALA A 332 1.44 -9.93 31.95
CA ALA A 332 1.76 -9.67 33.33
C ALA A 332 1.39 -10.87 34.21
N ALA A 333 2.09 -11.06 35.33
CA ALA A 333 1.60 -11.90 36.42
C ALA A 333 0.29 -11.29 36.97
N PRO A 334 -0.66 -12.07 37.51
CA PRO A 334 -1.95 -11.56 38.03
C PRO A 334 -1.78 -10.33 38.94
N PHE A 335 -2.73 -9.39 38.89
CA PHE A 335 -2.61 -8.14 39.65
C PHE A 335 -2.73 -8.44 41.14
N ALA A 336 -1.70 -8.12 41.92
CA ALA A 336 -1.74 -8.29 43.36
C ALA A 336 -2.69 -7.25 43.96
N GLU A 337 -3.74 -7.70 44.63
CA GLU A 337 -4.69 -6.80 45.27
C GLU A 337 -3.98 -6.05 46.41
N ALA A 338 -3.89 -4.73 46.27
CA ALA A 338 -3.34 -3.84 47.29
C ALA A 338 -4.42 -2.84 47.70
N ARG A 339 -4.47 -2.51 48.99
CA ARG A 339 -5.35 -1.46 49.51
C ARG A 339 -4.53 -0.32 50.08
N VAL A 340 -5.03 0.89 49.88
CA VAL A 340 -4.49 2.12 50.44
C VAL A 340 -5.57 2.84 51.23
N ASP A 341 -5.16 3.49 52.30
CA ASP A 341 -6.03 4.37 53.08
C ASP A 341 -6.16 5.73 52.36
N LEU A 342 -7.36 6.00 51.82
CA LEU A 342 -7.65 7.24 51.11
C LEU A 342 -7.61 8.46 52.05
N ASP A 343 -7.96 8.31 53.32
CA ASP A 343 -7.92 9.40 54.29
C ASP A 343 -6.49 9.73 54.68
N ALA A 344 -5.62 8.73 54.79
CA ALA A 344 -4.18 8.95 54.93
C ALA A 344 -3.57 9.68 53.72
N LEU A 345 -4.00 9.32 52.49
CA LEU A 345 -3.55 10.02 51.27
C LEU A 345 -4.06 11.48 51.22
N ARG A 346 -5.31 11.73 51.65
CA ARG A 346 -5.85 13.09 51.80
C ARG A 346 -5.10 13.89 52.86
N ALA A 347 -4.74 13.26 53.98
CA ALA A 347 -3.94 13.90 55.04
C ALA A 347 -2.52 14.25 54.56
N ARG A 348 -1.89 13.37 53.75
CA ARG A 348 -0.59 13.64 53.11
C ARG A 348 -0.67 14.78 52.08
N CYS A 349 -1.83 14.98 51.46
CA CYS A 349 -2.08 16.03 50.48
C CYS A 349 -3.12 17.06 51.00
N PRO A 350 -2.78 17.90 51.99
CA PRO A 350 -3.75 18.76 52.65
C PRO A 350 -4.20 19.93 51.76
N THR A 351 -3.34 20.40 50.84
CA THR A 351 -3.58 21.61 50.07
C THR A 351 -4.49 21.34 48.88
N LEU A 352 -5.68 21.94 48.86
CA LEU A 352 -6.54 21.91 47.67
C LEU A 352 -6.02 22.89 46.61
N ARG A 353 -6.00 22.45 45.35
CA ARG A 353 -5.59 23.24 44.18
C ARG A 353 -6.82 23.55 43.33
N ASP A 354 -6.89 24.77 42.79
CA ASP A 354 -7.99 25.18 41.92
C ASP A 354 -7.87 24.51 40.54
N VAL A 355 -8.83 23.63 40.23
CA VAL A 355 -8.84 22.86 38.97
C VAL A 355 -9.08 23.78 37.76
N GLY A 356 -9.86 24.85 37.91
CA GLY A 356 -10.09 25.83 36.85
C GLY A 356 -8.83 26.61 36.50
N GLU A 357 -8.08 27.04 37.52
CA GLU A 357 -6.78 27.69 37.36
C GLU A 357 -5.75 26.75 36.72
N MET A 358 -5.75 25.46 37.09
CA MET A 358 -4.90 24.45 36.45
C MET A 358 -5.18 24.32 34.94
N TYR A 359 -6.46 24.23 34.54
CA TYR A 359 -6.81 24.19 33.12
C TYR A 359 -6.53 25.52 32.40
N ALA A 360 -6.69 26.66 33.08
CA ALA A 360 -6.28 27.96 32.54
C ALA A 360 -4.76 28.05 32.36
N TRP A 361 -3.98 27.44 33.26
CA TRP A 361 -2.52 27.34 33.18
C TRP A 361 -2.08 26.51 31.96
N PHE A 362 -2.73 25.37 31.69
CA PHE A 362 -2.52 24.60 30.46
C PHE A 362 -2.84 25.44 29.20
N ALA A 363 -3.97 26.14 29.19
CA ALA A 363 -4.39 26.98 28.06
C ALA A 363 -3.41 28.13 27.77
N ARG A 364 -2.86 28.79 28.81
CA ARG A 364 -1.79 29.80 28.66
C ARG A 364 -0.56 29.23 27.93
N ARG A 365 -0.27 27.94 28.14
CA ARG A 365 0.80 27.16 27.49
C ARG A 365 0.39 26.51 26.17
N LYS A 366 -0.76 26.91 25.63
CA LYS A 366 -1.31 26.42 24.36
C LYS A 366 -1.61 24.92 24.37
N LEU A 367 -1.96 24.38 25.53
CA LEU A 367 -2.55 23.06 25.70
C LEU A 367 -4.01 23.26 26.11
N ASP A 368 -4.91 23.22 25.13
CA ASP A 368 -6.32 23.47 25.38
C ASP A 368 -7.06 22.13 25.43
N TYR A 369 -7.55 21.82 26.62
CA TYR A 369 -8.41 20.67 26.89
C TYR A 369 -9.87 21.10 26.88
N GLY A 370 -10.69 20.45 26.06
CA GLY A 370 -12.14 20.65 25.99
C GLY A 370 -12.91 19.75 26.98
N PRO A 371 -14.25 19.84 27.02
CA PRO A 371 -15.08 19.19 28.03
C PRO A 371 -14.89 17.67 28.17
N ARG A 372 -14.61 16.95 27.08
CA ARG A 372 -14.34 15.49 27.08
C ARG A 372 -13.03 15.12 27.74
N LEU A 373 -12.05 16.02 27.75
CA LEU A 373 -10.72 15.78 28.31
C LEU A 373 -10.55 16.35 29.72
N ARG A 374 -11.59 17.02 30.25
CA ARG A 374 -11.60 17.62 31.61
C ARG A 374 -12.17 16.66 32.66
N GLY A 375 -11.51 15.52 32.84
CA GLY A 375 -11.93 14.49 33.81
C GLY A 375 -11.54 14.77 35.26
N ILE A 376 -10.69 15.76 35.53
CA ILE A 376 -10.23 16.07 36.89
C ILE A 376 -11.28 16.91 37.62
N THR A 377 -11.67 16.48 38.81
CA THR A 377 -12.66 17.18 39.66
C THR A 377 -12.06 17.74 40.95
N GLU A 378 -10.97 17.14 41.44
CA GLU A 378 -10.26 17.62 42.63
C GLU A 378 -8.77 17.33 42.46
N VAL A 379 -7.92 18.29 42.85
CA VAL A 379 -6.46 18.10 42.95
C VAL A 379 -6.01 18.53 44.32
N ARG A 380 -5.34 17.63 45.03
CA ARG A 380 -4.73 17.89 46.34
C ARG A 380 -3.22 17.73 46.25
N ARG A 381 -2.47 18.60 46.92
CA ARG A 381 -1.01 18.63 46.94
C ARG A 381 -0.45 18.48 48.35
N GLY A 382 0.54 17.61 48.48
CA GLY A 382 1.40 17.44 49.66
C GLY A 382 2.65 18.30 49.58
N GLU A 383 3.30 18.50 50.73
CA GLU A 383 4.55 19.27 50.84
C GLU A 383 5.72 18.59 50.10
N ASP A 384 5.66 17.27 49.96
CA ASP A 384 6.62 16.42 49.25
C ASP A 384 6.34 16.31 47.74
N ASN A 385 5.52 17.20 47.19
CA ASN A 385 5.01 17.16 45.80
C ASN A 385 4.19 15.90 45.46
N ALA A 386 3.74 15.14 46.45
CA ALA A 386 2.71 14.13 46.22
C ALA A 386 1.39 14.80 45.84
N LEU A 387 0.64 14.15 44.96
CA LEU A 387 -0.68 14.59 44.55
C LEU A 387 -1.71 13.48 44.76
N LEU A 388 -2.91 13.88 45.16
CA LEU A 388 -4.10 13.06 45.10
C LEU A 388 -5.08 13.73 44.16
N VAL A 389 -5.36 13.08 43.03
CA VAL A 389 -6.21 13.60 41.96
C VAL A 389 -7.48 12.77 41.89
N THR A 390 -8.65 13.41 41.98
CA THR A 390 -9.94 12.75 41.76
C THR A 390 -10.32 12.88 40.29
N VAL A 391 -10.47 11.74 39.63
CA VAL A 391 -10.89 11.64 38.23
C VAL A 391 -12.32 11.12 38.15
N GLN A 392 -13.13 11.81 37.37
CA GLN A 392 -14.53 11.51 37.08
C GLN A 392 -14.72 11.48 35.57
N ARG A 393 -15.45 10.51 35.04
CA ARG A 393 -15.82 10.51 33.61
C ARG A 393 -16.66 11.75 33.29
N PRO A 394 -16.23 12.58 32.32
CA PRO A 394 -17.04 13.71 31.89
C PRO A 394 -18.33 13.25 31.23
N ALA A 395 -19.45 13.91 31.52
CA ALA A 395 -20.73 13.63 30.87
C ALA A 395 -20.65 13.77 29.34
N ALA A 396 -19.81 14.69 28.84
CA ALA A 396 -19.57 14.87 27.41
C ALA A 396 -18.92 13.66 26.71
N LEU A 397 -18.37 12.70 27.48
CA LEU A 397 -17.78 11.47 26.95
C LEU A 397 -18.83 10.37 26.69
N ALA A 398 -20.09 10.55 27.09
CA ALA A 398 -21.13 9.53 26.96
C ALA A 398 -21.40 9.12 25.50
N ASP A 399 -21.31 10.09 24.59
CA ASP A 399 -21.55 9.89 23.16
C ASP A 399 -20.27 9.49 22.38
N ASP A 400 -19.13 9.36 23.07
CA ASP A 400 -17.88 9.00 22.44
C ASP A 400 -17.79 7.48 22.26
N PRO A 401 -17.39 6.97 21.08
CA PRO A 401 -17.22 5.55 20.87
C PRO A 401 -15.95 5.09 21.62
N GLY A 402 -16.14 4.78 22.91
CA GLY A 402 -15.06 4.51 23.84
C GLY A 402 -14.63 3.04 23.86
N ASP A 403 -13.35 2.80 24.17
CA ASP A 403 -12.92 1.51 24.70
C ASP A 403 -13.62 1.29 26.04
N ALA A 404 -14.42 0.23 26.15
CA ALA A 404 -15.09 -0.14 27.39
C ALA A 404 -14.08 -0.39 28.53
N PHE A 405 -12.84 -0.74 28.21
CA PHE A 405 -11.78 -0.98 29.19
C PHE A 405 -11.06 0.31 29.60
N ALA A 406 -10.67 1.17 28.66
CA ALA A 406 -9.92 2.37 29.01
C ALA A 406 -10.15 3.51 28.01
N ALA A 407 -10.94 4.51 28.41
CA ALA A 407 -11.10 5.71 27.58
C ALA A 407 -9.78 6.51 27.53
N PRO A 408 -9.24 6.86 26.34
CA PRO A 408 -8.01 7.65 26.23
C PRO A 408 -8.07 8.97 27.02
N ALA A 409 -9.24 9.62 27.02
CA ALA A 409 -9.48 10.85 27.77
C ALA A 409 -9.33 10.70 29.29
N LEU A 410 -9.75 9.57 29.86
CA LEU A 410 -9.61 9.32 31.29
C LEU A 410 -8.17 9.03 31.68
N LEU A 411 -7.44 8.27 30.85
CA LEU A 411 -6.02 8.03 31.07
C LEU A 411 -5.20 9.32 30.86
N ASP A 412 -5.61 10.18 29.93
CA ASP A 412 -4.99 11.50 29.74
C ASP A 412 -5.23 12.42 30.95
N ALA A 413 -6.44 12.41 31.52
CA ALA A 413 -6.75 13.14 32.76
C ALA A 413 -5.85 12.71 33.94
N VAL A 414 -5.45 11.43 34.01
CA VAL A 414 -4.45 10.97 34.99
C VAL A 414 -3.11 11.65 34.78
N LEU A 415 -2.63 11.78 33.53
CA LEU A 415 -1.38 12.46 33.21
C LEU A 415 -1.46 13.98 33.41
N GLN A 416 -2.59 14.60 33.06
CA GLN A 416 -2.88 16.01 33.34
C GLN A 416 -2.77 16.33 34.83
N GLY A 417 -3.12 15.38 35.70
CA GLY A 417 -3.04 15.50 37.15
C GLY A 417 -1.66 15.93 37.67
N MET A 418 -0.58 15.57 36.96
CA MET A 418 0.78 16.00 37.29
C MET A 418 0.96 17.54 37.23
N GLY A 419 0.12 18.24 36.45
CA GLY A 419 0.07 19.71 36.43
C GLY A 419 -0.26 20.32 37.80
N GLY A 420 -0.83 19.54 38.72
CA GLY A 420 -1.08 19.94 40.10
C GLY A 420 0.18 20.24 40.91
N ALA A 421 1.33 19.66 40.55
CA ALA A 421 2.62 19.91 41.21
C ALA A 421 3.34 21.16 40.69
N ALA A 422 2.95 21.67 39.51
CA ALA A 422 3.60 22.81 38.89
C ALA A 422 3.38 24.10 39.70
N ASP A 423 4.37 24.99 39.63
CA ASP A 423 4.14 26.39 39.94
C ASP A 423 3.39 27.03 38.77
N TRP A 424 2.22 27.59 39.07
CA TRP A 424 1.33 28.16 38.05
C TRP A 424 1.65 29.63 37.73
N ALA A 425 2.53 30.25 38.53
CA ALA A 425 3.07 31.57 38.28
C ALA A 425 4.25 31.55 37.29
N ASP A 426 5.00 30.44 37.23
CA ASP A 426 6.10 30.27 36.29
C ASP A 426 5.60 30.06 34.84
N ASP A 427 6.44 30.39 33.87
CA ASP A 427 6.21 30.18 32.43
C ASP A 427 7.39 29.43 31.76
N ASP A 428 7.82 28.31 32.34
CA ASP A 428 8.92 27.49 31.80
C ASP A 428 8.52 26.63 30.57
N GLY A 429 7.53 27.09 29.81
CA GLY A 429 7.05 26.46 28.58
C GLY A 429 6.21 25.20 28.77
N THR A 430 5.89 24.57 27.64
CA THR A 430 5.00 23.41 27.55
C THR A 430 5.76 22.11 27.73
N HIS A 431 5.38 21.30 28.73
CA HIS A 431 5.92 19.96 28.95
C HIS A 431 4.86 18.92 28.57
N LEU A 432 5.27 17.90 27.82
CA LEU A 432 4.40 16.80 27.40
C LEU A 432 4.96 15.46 27.87
N PRO A 433 4.11 14.46 28.14
CA PRO A 433 4.55 13.08 28.31
C PRO A 433 5.35 12.65 27.09
N ALA A 434 6.62 12.30 27.29
CA ALA A 434 7.51 11.82 26.23
C ALA A 434 7.71 10.31 26.31
N ALA A 435 7.68 9.76 27.52
CA ALA A 435 7.69 8.31 27.71
C ALA A 435 6.87 7.87 28.92
N LEU A 436 6.33 6.66 28.84
CA LEU A 436 5.64 5.94 29.91
C LEU A 436 6.24 4.55 30.03
N ASP A 437 6.45 4.08 31.25
CA ASP A 437 6.90 2.72 31.51
C ASP A 437 6.03 2.06 32.57
N GLY A 438 5.85 0.74 32.45
CA GLY A 438 5.04 -0.05 33.38
C GLY A 438 3.58 0.37 33.49
N VAL A 439 2.91 0.65 32.37
CA VAL A 439 1.47 0.95 32.37
C VAL A 439 0.69 -0.35 32.56
N ARG A 440 -0.14 -0.39 33.60
CA ARG A 440 -0.93 -1.57 33.96
C ARG A 440 -2.33 -1.19 34.42
N LEU A 441 -3.33 -1.90 33.91
CA LEU A 441 -4.74 -1.76 34.27
C LEU A 441 -5.35 -3.14 34.51
N ALA A 442 -5.70 -3.46 35.75
CA ALA A 442 -6.26 -4.76 36.14
C ALA A 442 -7.74 -4.92 35.78
N ARG A 443 -8.43 -3.81 35.54
CA ARG A 443 -9.86 -3.76 35.20
C ARG A 443 -10.17 -2.48 34.42
N PRO A 444 -11.39 -2.38 33.85
CA PRO A 444 -11.83 -1.14 33.22
C PRO A 444 -11.73 0.09 34.13
N LEU A 445 -11.41 1.24 33.54
CA LEU A 445 -11.42 2.53 34.26
C LEU A 445 -12.85 2.81 34.75
N PRO A 446 -13.09 2.88 36.06
CA PRO A 446 -14.42 3.10 36.61
C PRO A 446 -14.86 4.55 36.39
N GLU A 447 -16.15 4.79 36.63
CA GLU A 447 -16.77 6.12 36.48
C GLU A 447 -16.09 7.20 37.34
N ARG A 448 -15.64 6.81 38.53
CA ARG A 448 -14.89 7.65 39.46
C ARG A 448 -13.74 6.87 40.08
N PHE A 449 -12.56 7.47 40.13
CA PHE A 449 -11.37 6.91 40.78
C PHE A 449 -10.39 8.00 41.20
N PHE A 450 -9.32 7.59 41.86
CA PHE A 450 -8.25 8.46 42.35
C PHE A 450 -6.93 8.07 41.70
N ALA A 451 -6.10 9.06 41.37
CA ALA A 451 -4.71 8.88 41.01
C ALA A 451 -3.84 9.46 42.14
N ALA A 452 -3.09 8.60 42.82
CA ALA A 452 -2.03 9.01 43.73
C ALA A 452 -0.73 9.12 42.92
N ILE A 453 -0.20 10.33 42.81
CA ILE A 453 0.94 10.67 41.95
C ILE A 453 2.09 11.12 42.85
N ASP A 454 3.22 10.43 42.78
CA ASP A 454 4.45 10.83 43.47
C ASP A 454 5.40 11.43 42.41
N VAL A 455 5.50 12.77 42.40
CA VAL A 455 6.34 13.51 41.45
C VAL A 455 7.77 13.62 41.98
N ARG A 456 8.77 13.32 41.15
CA ARG A 456 10.19 13.33 41.49
C ARG A 456 10.99 14.10 40.43
N ALA A 457 11.97 14.89 40.85
CA ALA A 457 13.00 15.39 39.93
C ALA A 457 13.90 14.23 39.50
N LEU A 458 14.20 14.09 38.20
CA LEU A 458 15.19 13.11 37.73
C LEU A 458 16.56 13.79 37.66
N ASP A 459 17.54 13.23 38.36
CA ASP A 459 18.89 13.79 38.45
C ASP A 459 19.50 14.07 37.07
N GLY A 460 20.00 15.30 36.88
CA GLY A 460 20.86 15.68 35.76
C GLY A 460 20.20 15.89 34.39
N THR A 461 18.86 15.87 34.29
CA THR A 461 18.15 16.17 33.03
C THR A 461 16.98 17.12 33.26
N ALA A 462 16.58 17.90 32.25
CA ALA A 462 15.38 18.76 32.30
C ALA A 462 14.05 17.95 32.28
N LEU A 463 14.05 16.72 32.81
CA LEU A 463 12.92 15.80 32.84
C LEU A 463 12.41 15.63 34.28
N VAL A 464 11.10 15.75 34.44
CA VAL A 464 10.39 15.41 35.68
C VAL A 464 9.85 13.98 35.54
N GLY A 465 10.09 13.16 36.56
CA GLY A 465 9.59 11.80 36.68
C GLY A 465 8.35 11.76 37.57
N ALA A 466 7.42 10.84 37.33
CA ALA A 466 6.33 10.56 38.26
C ALA A 466 5.96 9.08 38.29
N THR A 467 5.55 8.59 39.45
CA THR A 467 4.93 7.27 39.60
C THR A 467 3.46 7.44 39.97
N ILE A 468 2.57 6.67 39.35
CA ILE A 468 1.12 6.84 39.49
C ILE A 468 0.47 5.53 39.95
N ARG A 469 -0.37 5.60 40.98
CA ARG A 469 -1.23 4.50 41.42
C ARG A 469 -2.70 4.87 41.20
N LEU A 470 -3.45 3.98 40.58
CA LEU A 470 -4.89 4.14 40.34
C LEU A 470 -5.69 3.37 41.39
N ILE A 471 -6.59 4.07 42.07
CA ILE A 471 -7.27 3.62 43.28
C ILE A 471 -8.78 3.84 43.12
N ASP A 472 -9.61 2.85 43.47
CA ASP A 472 -11.07 3.02 43.44
C ASP A 472 -11.62 3.68 44.73
N PRO A 473 -12.92 4.03 44.76
CA PRO A 473 -13.55 4.61 45.96
C PRO A 473 -13.53 3.74 47.22
N ALA A 474 -13.20 2.45 47.11
CA ALA A 474 -13.04 1.56 48.24
C ALA A 474 -11.56 1.41 48.68
N GLY A 475 -10.65 2.20 48.12
CA GLY A 475 -9.23 2.18 48.44
C GLY A 475 -8.44 1.04 47.79
N ARG A 476 -9.03 0.28 46.85
CA ARG A 476 -8.32 -0.81 46.15
C ARG A 476 -7.52 -0.25 44.98
N VAL A 477 -6.23 -0.57 44.94
CA VAL A 477 -5.35 -0.30 43.81
C VAL A 477 -5.71 -1.25 42.68
N PHE A 478 -5.88 -0.73 41.47
CA PHE A 478 -6.27 -1.53 40.30
C PHE A 478 -5.41 -1.26 39.07
N GLY A 479 -4.38 -0.45 39.20
CA GLY A 479 -3.50 -0.11 38.10
C GLY A 479 -2.51 0.96 38.48
N GLY A 480 -1.70 1.35 37.52
CA GLY A 480 -0.68 2.37 37.71
C GLY A 480 0.19 2.59 36.49
N ILE A 481 1.09 3.54 36.64
CA ILE A 481 2.17 3.84 35.72
C ILE A 481 3.44 3.94 36.55
N ASP A 482 4.37 3.03 36.31
CA ASP A 482 5.61 2.94 37.11
C ASP A 482 6.50 4.15 36.89
N THR A 483 6.57 4.69 35.67
CA THR A 483 7.33 5.91 35.38
C THR A 483 6.69 6.70 34.26
N VAL A 484 6.44 7.99 34.50
CA VAL A 484 6.12 8.99 33.50
C VAL A 484 7.31 9.92 33.34
N LYS A 485 7.79 10.13 32.11
CA LYS A 485 8.84 11.11 31.79
C LYS A 485 8.25 12.27 31.02
N LEU A 486 8.40 13.47 31.56
CA LEU A 486 8.00 14.72 30.90
C LEU A 486 9.17 15.35 30.15
N ARG A 487 8.95 15.73 28.90
CA ARG A 487 9.93 16.47 28.10
C ARG A 487 9.34 17.82 27.71
N ARG A 488 10.15 18.88 27.77
CA ARG A 488 9.81 20.16 27.17
C ARG A 488 9.56 19.98 25.68
N ALA A 489 8.39 20.36 25.21
CA ALA A 489 7.95 20.08 23.85
C ALA A 489 8.52 21.11 22.86
N ASP A 490 9.26 20.64 21.86
CA ASP A 490 9.53 21.41 20.65
C ASP A 490 8.35 21.25 19.67
N LEU A 491 7.40 22.17 19.79
CA LEU A 491 6.15 22.15 19.02
C LEU A 491 6.28 22.80 17.64
N SER A 492 7.51 23.09 17.17
CA SER A 492 7.75 23.64 15.83
C SER A 492 7.30 22.69 14.71
N ALA A 493 7.35 21.36 14.96
CA ALA A 493 6.92 20.34 14.02
C ALA A 493 5.41 20.35 13.69
N LEU A 494 4.55 20.96 14.54
CA LEU A 494 3.09 20.97 14.34
C LEU A 494 2.63 21.89 13.21
N HIS A 495 3.44 22.91 12.87
CA HIS A 495 3.07 23.92 11.87
C HIS A 495 3.72 23.68 10.51
N GLY A 496 4.45 22.56 10.35
CA GLY A 496 5.35 22.36 9.21
C GLY A 496 6.44 23.43 9.22
N LEU A 497 7.60 23.13 9.82
CA LEU A 497 8.71 24.06 9.70
C LEU A 497 9.01 24.32 8.22
N PRO A 498 9.28 25.57 7.83
CA PRO A 498 9.78 25.85 6.50
C PRO A 498 11.15 25.13 6.37
N ILE A 499 11.43 24.63 5.17
CA ILE A 499 12.51 23.68 4.82
C ILE A 499 13.93 24.12 5.27
N ASP A 500 14.08 25.36 5.70
CA ASP A 500 15.30 26.07 6.07
C ASP A 500 15.94 25.68 7.42
N ARG A 501 15.41 24.72 8.17
CA ARG A 501 16.02 24.22 9.43
C ARG A 501 16.36 22.72 9.51
N LEU A 502 16.43 22.03 8.38
CA LEU A 502 17.06 20.70 8.35
C LEU A 502 18.59 20.85 8.29
N LEU A 503 19.29 20.65 9.42
CA LEU A 503 20.76 20.59 9.45
C LEU A 503 21.31 19.38 8.67
N PHE A 504 20.48 18.36 8.44
CA PHE A 504 20.78 17.25 7.54
C PHE A 504 19.53 16.80 6.77
N ALA A 505 19.67 16.70 5.45
CA ALA A 505 18.69 16.07 4.57
C ALA A 505 19.28 14.77 4.01
N PRO A 506 18.54 13.66 3.96
CA PRO A 506 19.00 12.46 3.27
C PRO A 506 19.17 12.78 1.78
N ARG A 507 20.41 12.75 1.29
CA ARG A 507 20.73 12.86 -0.15
C ARG A 507 21.03 11.48 -0.71
N TRP A 508 20.19 11.03 -1.63
CA TRP A 508 20.49 9.87 -2.46
C TRP A 508 21.64 10.22 -3.40
N ARG A 509 22.79 9.57 -3.21
CA ARG A 509 23.89 9.58 -4.17
C ARG A 509 23.72 8.38 -5.09
N ARG A 510 23.73 8.62 -6.40
CA ARG A 510 23.82 7.56 -7.40
C ARG A 510 25.14 6.80 -7.16
N ALA A 511 25.04 5.54 -6.77
CA ALA A 511 26.18 4.64 -6.72
C ALA A 511 26.30 3.97 -8.10
N ASP A 512 27.50 3.96 -8.66
CA ASP A 512 27.77 3.17 -9.85
C ASP A 512 27.59 1.69 -9.52
N LEU A 513 26.75 1.01 -10.30
CA LEU A 513 26.62 -0.44 -10.22
C LEU A 513 27.97 -1.04 -10.58
N ARG A 514 28.66 -1.63 -9.60
CA ARG A 514 29.84 -2.44 -9.88
C ARG A 514 29.40 -3.57 -10.83
N PRO A 515 30.13 -3.82 -11.93
CA PRO A 515 29.84 -4.95 -12.80
C PRO A 515 29.87 -6.21 -11.95
N GLY A 516 28.73 -6.90 -11.86
CA GLY A 516 28.67 -8.20 -11.21
C GLY A 516 29.51 -9.18 -12.02
N THR A 517 30.69 -9.54 -11.52
CA THR A 517 31.31 -10.81 -11.92
C THR A 517 30.41 -11.91 -11.38
N GLY A 518 29.75 -12.62 -12.30
CA GLY A 518 28.84 -13.70 -11.96
C GLY A 518 29.53 -14.75 -11.08
N SER A 519 28.88 -15.10 -9.98
CA SER A 519 28.53 -16.48 -9.65
C SER A 519 27.77 -16.53 -8.32
N SER A 520 26.83 -17.48 -8.25
CA SER A 520 26.40 -18.16 -7.02
C SER A 520 25.62 -17.37 -5.97
N LEU A 521 24.29 -17.59 -5.99
CA LEU A 521 23.43 -17.60 -4.81
C LEU A 521 24.03 -18.50 -3.70
N ALA A 522 24.60 -17.91 -2.64
CA ALA A 522 24.70 -18.55 -1.34
C ALA A 522 25.00 -17.54 -0.22
N ALA A 523 24.15 -17.55 0.82
CA ALA A 523 24.39 -17.07 2.18
C ALA A 523 24.66 -15.55 2.41
N ALA A 524 23.59 -14.77 2.55
CA ALA A 524 23.66 -13.49 3.25
C ALA A 524 23.77 -13.72 4.77
N ARG A 525 25.01 -13.76 5.29
CA ARG A 525 25.30 -13.56 6.71
C ARG A 525 25.14 -12.07 7.08
N ARG A 526 24.58 -11.84 8.27
CA ARG A 526 24.29 -10.53 8.91
C ARG A 526 25.48 -9.54 8.86
N PRO A 527 25.23 -8.22 8.73
CA PRO A 527 26.28 -7.22 8.93
C PRO A 527 26.57 -7.04 10.44
N ALA A 528 27.84 -7.16 10.81
CA ALA A 528 28.37 -6.75 12.10
C ALA A 528 28.63 -5.23 12.09
N PHE A 529 28.12 -4.50 13.07
CA PHE A 529 28.47 -3.11 13.32
C PHE A 529 29.80 -3.03 14.05
N THR A 530 30.81 -2.40 13.46
CA THR A 530 32.02 -1.95 14.19
C THR A 530 31.94 -0.45 14.45
N ARG A 531 32.04 -0.12 15.74
CA ARG A 531 31.98 1.21 16.35
C ARG A 531 33.28 1.96 16.06
N ARG A 532 33.24 3.14 15.42
CA ARG A 532 34.38 4.07 15.36
C ARG A 532 34.21 5.14 16.44
N MET A 533 35.14 5.16 17.41
CA MET A 533 35.29 6.20 18.44
C MET A 533 35.76 7.53 17.83
N PRO A 534 35.45 8.68 18.46
CA PRO A 534 35.84 10.00 17.97
C PRO A 534 37.30 10.33 18.32
N GLY A 535 38.09 10.74 17.33
CA GLY A 535 39.46 11.19 17.50
C GLY A 535 39.54 12.62 18.02
N ARG A 536 40.33 12.81 19.09
CA ARG A 536 40.73 14.09 19.66
C ARG A 536 41.53 14.94 18.66
N ALA A 537 41.30 16.24 18.71
CA ALA A 537 42.18 17.26 18.15
C ALA A 537 43.50 17.35 18.95
N SER A 538 44.64 17.41 18.25
CA SER A 538 45.84 18.11 18.71
C SER A 538 46.89 18.23 17.58
N ARG A 539 47.20 19.50 17.25
CA ARG A 539 48.50 20.08 16.85
C ARG A 539 49.25 19.47 15.65
N LEU A 540 49.25 20.20 14.54
CA LEU A 540 50.35 21.09 14.13
C LEU A 540 49.80 22.18 13.20
#